data_AF-A0A947QPX6-F1
#
_entry.id   AF-A0A947QPX6-F1
#
_cell.length_a   1.000
_cell.length_b   1.000
_cell.length_c   1.000
_cell.angle_alpha   90.00
_cell.angle_beta   90.00
_cell.angle_gamma   90.00
#
_symmetry.space_group_name_H-M   'P 1'
#
loop_
_entity.id
_entity.type
_entity.pdbx_description
1 polymer ?
#
loop_
_entity_poly.entity_id
_entity_poly.type
_entity_poly.pdbx_seq_one_letter_code
_entity_poly.pdbx_strand_id
1 'polypeptide(L)' 'MVEMYLTEAGKRWIQEHYPQGIVWEYDPDKPFKLHSMAVEFIELTYLGIPYRSPTEVDGKPTIRKAE' A
#
# COMPACT_ATOMS: atom_id res chain seq x y z
N MET A 1 -5.33 -7.77 12.50
CA MET A 1 -4.58 -7.04 11.45
C MET A 1 -4.88 -5.57 11.59
N VAL A 2 -3.87 -4.72 11.42
CA VAL A 2 -4.02 -3.25 11.51
C VAL A 2 -4.49 -2.72 10.17
N GLU A 3 -5.46 -1.80 10.17
CA GLU A 3 -5.91 -1.11 8.98
C GLU A 3 -5.03 0.12 8.71
N MET A 4 -4.68 0.30 7.44
CA MET A 4 -3.76 1.34 6.98
C MET A 4 -4.33 2.00 5.73
N TYR A 5 -4.02 3.27 5.54
CA TYR A 5 -4.22 3.99 4.28
C TYR A 5 -2.90 4.12 3.53
N LEU A 6 -2.94 4.12 2.20
CA LEU A 6 -1.83 4.62 1.41
C LEU A 6 -1.76 6.14 1.58
N THR A 7 -0.54 6.66 1.74
CA THR A 7 -0.27 8.08 1.54
C THR A 7 -0.25 8.39 0.04
N GLU A 8 -0.22 9.68 -0.33
CA GLU A 8 -0.06 10.07 -1.74
C GLU A 8 1.21 9.47 -2.39
N ALA A 9 2.29 9.33 -1.62
CA ALA A 9 3.52 8.67 -2.08
C ALA A 9 3.27 7.18 -2.36
N GLY A 10 2.58 6.49 -1.45
CA GLY A 10 2.21 5.08 -1.63
C GLY A 10 1.27 4.87 -2.80
N LYS A 11 0.24 5.72 -2.97
CA LYS A 11 -0.71 5.65 -4.08
C LYS A 11 0.00 5.77 -5.42
N ARG A 12 0.85 6.79 -5.58
CA ARG A 12 1.60 7.03 -6.81
C ARG A 12 2.55 5.86 -7.12
N TRP A 13 3.31 5.41 -6.14
CA TRP A 13 4.26 4.30 -6.34
C TRP A 13 3.54 3.02 -6.77
N ILE A 14 2.44 2.68 -6.10
CA ILE A 14 1.61 1.53 -6.43
C ILE A 14 1.01 1.63 -7.84
N GLN A 15 0.51 2.80 -8.25
CA GLN A 15 -0.03 3.00 -9.60
C GLN A 15 1.04 2.85 -10.69
N GLU A 16 2.26 3.32 -10.44
CA GLU A 16 3.39 3.20 -11.37
C GLU A 16 3.90 1.75 -11.49
N HIS A 17 3.90 0.97 -10.40
CA HIS A 17 4.50 -0.36 -10.34
C HIS A 17 3.51 -1.52 -10.50
N TYR A 18 2.21 -1.27 -10.25
CA TYR A 18 1.12 -2.23 -10.42
C TYR A 18 -0.01 -1.68 -11.31
N PRO A 19 0.31 -1.29 -12.56
CA PRO A 19 -0.65 -0.61 -13.44
C PRO A 19 -1.85 -1.47 -13.85
N GLN A 20 -1.78 -2.81 -13.74
CA GLN A 20 -2.78 -3.74 -14.29
C GLN A 20 -3.36 -4.76 -13.29
N GLY A 21 -3.53 -4.42 -12.03
CA GLY A 21 -4.22 -5.33 -11.10
C GLY A 21 -4.71 -4.68 -9.81
N ILE A 22 -3.98 -3.66 -9.34
CA ILE A 22 -4.42 -2.87 -8.21
C ILE A 22 -5.41 -1.80 -8.68
N VAL A 23 -5.04 -0.89 -9.59
CA VAL A 23 -5.82 0.34 -9.87
C VAL A 23 -7.30 0.10 -10.25
N TRP A 24 -7.61 -1.02 -10.91
CA TRP A 24 -8.98 -1.34 -11.32
C TRP A 24 -9.82 -1.98 -10.23
N GLU A 25 -9.19 -2.78 -9.37
CA GLU A 25 -9.90 -3.49 -8.31
C GLU A 25 -9.84 -2.71 -6.99
N TYR A 26 -8.78 -1.95 -6.76
CA TYR A 26 -8.43 -1.22 -5.54
C TYR A 26 -8.86 0.24 -5.61
N ASP A 27 -9.63 0.62 -4.60
CA ASP A 27 -9.90 2.01 -4.28
C ASP A 27 -8.78 2.56 -3.40
N PRO A 28 -7.87 3.40 -3.92
CA PRO A 28 -6.73 3.93 -3.17
C PRO A 28 -7.11 4.80 -1.98
N ASP A 29 -8.36 5.23 -1.90
CA ASP A 29 -8.87 6.03 -0.80
C ASP A 29 -9.51 5.17 0.31
N LYS A 30 -9.58 3.85 0.14
CA LYS A 30 -10.03 2.91 1.18
C LYS A 30 -8.86 2.34 1.99
N PRO A 31 -9.09 2.00 3.27
CA PRO A 31 -8.07 1.33 4.07
C PRO A 31 -7.86 -0.11 3.60
N PHE A 32 -6.64 -0.62 3.78
CA PHE A 32 -6.27 -2.01 3.53
C PHE A 32 -5.72 -2.66 4.80
N LYS A 33 -5.70 -4.00 4.83
CA LYS A 33 -5.13 -4.76 5.94
C LYS A 33 -3.62 -4.90 5.75
N LEU A 34 -2.85 -4.41 6.72
CA LEU A 34 -1.42 -4.66 6.77
C LEU A 34 -1.20 -6.14 7.13
N HIS A 35 -0.54 -6.87 6.23
CA HIS A 35 -0.21 -8.27 6.45
C HIS A 35 1.11 -8.41 7.21
N SER A 36 2.17 -7.74 6.74
CA SER A 36 3.47 -7.68 7.41
C SER A 36 4.22 -6.40 7.05
N MET A 37 5.19 -6.03 7.88
CA MET A 37 6.12 -4.94 7.62
C MET A 37 7.53 -5.41 7.94
N ALA A 38 8.40 -5.37 6.95
CA ALA A 38 9.84 -5.55 7.08
C ALA A 38 10.54 -4.17 7.08
N VAL A 39 11.85 -4.16 7.28
CA VAL A 39 12.64 -2.91 7.30
C VAL A 39 12.52 -2.16 5.96
N GLU A 40 12.50 -2.89 4.84
CA GLU A 40 12.57 -2.31 3.50
C GLU A 40 11.24 -2.31 2.75
N PHE A 41 10.27 -3.13 3.18
CA PHE A 41 8.99 -3.26 2.48
C PHE A 41 7.83 -3.52 3.42
N ILE A 42 6.66 -3.11 2.98
CA ILE A 42 5.36 -3.46 3.53
C ILE A 42 4.69 -4.49 2.63
N GLU A 43 4.04 -5.49 3.23
CA GLU A 43 3.18 -6.41 2.51
C GLU A 43 1.72 -6.09 2.81
N LEU A 44 0.99 -5.86 1.73
CA LEU A 44 -0.40 -5.44 1.73
C LEU A 44 -1.21 -6.54 1.06
N THR A 45 -2.39 -6.82 1.58
CA THR A 45 -3.31 -7.75 0.92
C THR A 45 -4.52 -7.00 0.42
N TYR A 46 -4.79 -7.13 -0.88
CA TYR A 46 -5.99 -6.58 -1.50
C TYR A 46 -6.79 -7.68 -2.18
N LEU A 47 -8.06 -7.85 -1.81
CA LEU A 47 -8.95 -8.93 -2.29
C LEU A 47 -8.32 -10.34 -2.22
N GLY A 48 -7.38 -10.57 -1.31
CA GLY A 48 -6.65 -11.84 -1.16
C GLY A 48 -5.34 -11.94 -1.96
N ILE A 49 -4.99 -10.94 -2.77
CA ILE A 49 -3.75 -10.88 -3.53
C ILE A 49 -2.68 -10.11 -2.72
N PRO A 50 -1.49 -10.69 -2.49
CA PRO A 50 -0.41 -10.01 -1.78
C PRO A 50 0.37 -9.08 -2.72
N TYR A 51 0.65 -7.87 -2.22
CA TYR A 51 1.44 -6.84 -2.89
C TYR A 51 2.51 -6.28 -1.97
N ARG A 52 3.56 -5.71 -2.55
CA ARG A 52 4.66 -5.12 -1.78
C ARG A 52 4.90 -3.69 -2.21
N SER A 53 5.17 -2.83 -1.24
CA SER A 53 5.59 -1.45 -1.45
C SER A 53 6.77 -1.16 -0.54
N PRO A 54 7.69 -0.26 -0.88
CA PRO A 54 8.69 0.21 0.08
C PRO A 54 8.00 0.89 1.28
N THR A 55 8.67 0.92 2.43
CA THR A 55 8.19 1.62 3.63
C THR A 55 8.13 3.14 3.42
N GLU A 56 9.01 3.68 2.58
CA GLU A 56 9.06 5.08 2.18
C GLU A 56 9.47 5.27 0.71
N VAL A 57 9.05 6.38 0.12
CA VAL A 57 9.44 6.85 -1.22
C VAL A 57 9.83 8.32 -1.11
N ASP A 58 11.03 8.69 -1.57
CA ASP A 58 11.57 10.05 -1.46
C ASP A 58 11.55 10.60 -0.02
N GLY A 59 11.83 9.74 0.98
CA GLY A 59 11.80 10.09 2.41
C GLY A 59 10.39 10.32 2.97
N LYS A 60 9.33 9.95 2.24
CA LYS A 60 7.94 10.03 2.69
C LYS A 60 7.38 8.62 2.91
N PRO A 61 6.74 8.35 4.06
CA PRO A 61 6.14 7.05 4.31
C PRO A 61 5.06 6.74 3.26
N THR A 62 4.97 5.49 2.84
CA THR A 62 3.96 5.03 1.86
C THR A 62 2.61 4.72 2.49
N ILE A 63 2.58 4.55 3.82
CA ILE A 63 1.37 4.20 4.58
C ILE A 63 1.20 5.03 5.84
N ARG A 64 -0.05 5.13 6.29
CA ARG A 64 -0.42 5.68 7.60
C ARG A 64 -1.49 4.82 8.24
N LYS A 65 -1.56 4.81 9.58
CA LYS A 65 -2.61 4.11 10.32
C LYS A 65 -3.98 4.70 10.01
N ALA A 66 -4.99 3.84 9.83
CA ALA A 66 -6.38 4.27 9.83
C ALA A 66 -6.80 4.72 11.24
N GLU A 67 -7.56 5.81 11.34
CA GLU A 67 -8.14 6.29 12.61
C GLU A 67 -9.40 5.51 12.99
#